data_AF-A0AAF0TGY5-F1
#
_entry.id   AF-A0AAF0TGY5-F1
#
_cell.length_a   1.000
_cell.length_b   1.000
_cell.length_c   1.000
_cell.angle_alpha   90.00
_cell.angle_beta   90.00
_cell.angle_gamma   90.00
#
_symmetry.space_group_name_H-M   'P 1'
#
loop_
_entity.id
_entity.type
_entity.pdbx_description
1 polymer ?
#
loop_
_entity_poly.entity_id
_entity_poly.type
_entity_poly.pdbx_seq_one_letter_code
_entity_poly.pdbx_strand_id
1 'polypeptide(L)' 'WSESCSKNFQLLKDKLTSTPVLTLPEGTKGFVVYCDASRIWLGCVPYVTW' A
#
# COMPACT_ATOMS: atom_id res chain seq x y z
N TRP A 1 -5.51 4.51 -23.03
CA TRP A 1 -4.36 4.56 -22.09
C TRP A 1 -3.15 5.06 -22.85
N SER A 2 -2.49 6.14 -22.42
CA SER A 2 -1.33 6.71 -23.12
C SER A 2 -0.01 6.17 -22.58
N GLU A 3 1.08 6.32 -23.34
CA GLU A 3 2.41 5.92 -22.87
C GLU A 3 2.84 6.67 -21.61
N SER A 4 2.53 7.97 -21.53
CA SER A 4 2.75 8.79 -20.33
C SER A 4 1.96 8.25 -19.13
N CYS A 5 0.71 7.82 -19.35
CA CYS A 5 -0.12 7.21 -18.32
C CYS A 5 0.49 5.89 -17.82
N SER A 6 0.99 5.02 -18.71
CA SER A 6 1.71 3.79 -18.33
C SER A 6 2.91 4.08 -17.45
N LYS A 7 3.76 5.02 -17.86
CA LYS A 7 5.00 5.36 -17.16
C LYS A 7 4.71 5.87 -15.75
N ASN A 8 3.74 6.77 -15.61
CA ASN A 8 3.35 7.31 -14.31
C ASN A 8 2.73 6.24 -13.40
N PHE A 9 1.93 5.32 -13.94
CA PHE A 9 1.35 4.24 -13.15
C PHE A 9 2.41 3.25 -12.65
N GLN A 10 3.43 2.95 -13.45
CA GLN A 10 4.56 2.13 -12.99
C GLN A 10 5.36 2.86 -11.90
N LEU A 11 5.67 4.14 -12.10
CA LEU A 11 6.34 4.95 -11.08
C LEU A 11 5.56 4.98 -9.76
N LEU A 12 4.22 5.05 -9.81
CA LEU A 12 3.39 5.01 -8.61
C LEU A 12 3.51 3.67 -7.89
N LYS A 13 3.46 2.55 -8.64
CA LYS A 13 3.67 1.22 -8.05
C LYS A 13 5.01 1.13 -7.36
N ASP A 14 6.08 1.52 -8.04
CA ASP A 14 7.44 1.48 -7.49
C ASP A 14 7.55 2.25 -6.17
N LYS A 15 6.93 3.44 -6.11
CA LYS A 15 6.91 4.27 -4.90
C LYS A 15 6.05 3.71 -3.76
N LEU A 16 4.97 3.00 -4.08
CA LEU A 16 4.10 2.38 -3.08
C LEU A 16 4.68 1.06 -2.54
N THR A 17 5.52 0.39 -3.31
CA THR A 17 6.16 -0.88 -2.92
C THR A 17 7.58 -0.70 -2.37
N SER A 18 8.06 0.54 -2.22
CA SER A 18 9.37 0.85 -1.67
C SER A 18 9.27 1.41 -0.25
N THR A 19 10.41 1.43 0.46
CA THR A 19 10.51 2.11 1.73
C THR A 19 10.44 3.64 1.52
N PRO A 20 9.83 4.41 2.44
CA PRO A 20 9.31 3.99 3.75
C PRO A 20 7.84 3.54 3.77
N VAL A 21 7.16 3.50 2.61
CA VAL A 21 5.72 3.17 2.52
C VAL A 21 5.46 1.72 2.91
N LEU A 22 6.31 0.80 2.47
CA LEU A 22 6.24 -0.63 2.79
C LEU A 22 7.34 -1.04 3.77
N THR A 23 7.47 -0.34 4.89
CA THR A 23 8.37 -0.72 5.98
C THR A 23 7.62 -1.48 7.07
N LEU A 24 8.23 -2.53 7.60
CA LEU A 24 7.68 -3.24 8.76
C LEU A 24 7.74 -2.33 10.00
N PRO A 25 6.69 -2.28 10.84
CA PRO A 25 6.79 -1.61 12.13
C PRO A 25 7.94 -2.22 12.95
N GLU A 26 8.84 -1.38 13.46
CA GLU A 26 9.88 -1.81 14.38
C GLU A 26 9.28 -2.01 15.79
N GLY A 27 9.54 -3.17 16.39
CA GLY A 27 9.14 -3.49 17.78
C GLY A 27 7.76 -4.14 17.92
N THR A 28 7.22 -4.13 19.14
CA THR A 28 5.92 -4.71 19.51
C THR A 28 4.77 -3.72 19.39
N LYS A 29 4.96 -2.60 18.68
CA LYS A 29 3.91 -1.60 18.47
C LYS A 29 2.76 -2.23 17.68
N GLY A 30 1.54 -1.99 18.15
CA GLY A 30 0.33 -2.41 17.45
C GLY A 30 0.15 -1.67 16.12
N PHE A 31 -0.70 -2.20 15.25
CA PHE A 31 -1.12 -1.56 14.01
C PHE A 31 -2.64 -1.63 13.89
N VAL A 32 -3.23 -0.65 13.20
CA VAL A 32 -4.65 -0.65 12.83
C VAL A 32 -4.74 -1.22 11.42
N VAL A 33 -5.63 -2.20 11.21
CA VAL A 33 -5.88 -2.75 9.88
C VAL A 33 -7.13 -2.09 9.31
N TYR A 34 -6.98 -1.45 8.15
CA TYR A 34 -8.11 -1.00 7.34
C TYR A 34 -8.42 -2.08 6.32
N CYS A 35 -9.63 -2.63 6.36
CA CYS A 35 -10.08 -3.61 5.39
C CYS A 35 -11.27 -3.06 4.59
N ASP A 36 -11.26 -3.33 3.29
CA ASP A 36 -12.37 -3.09 2.38
C ASP A 36 -12.66 -4.35 1.56
N ALA A 37 -13.92 -4.52 1.18
CA ALA A 37 -14.41 -5.72 0.53
C ALA A 37 -15.33 -5.39 -0.63
N SER A 38 -15.11 -6.07 -1.75
CA SER A 38 -16.04 -6.15 -2.88
C SER A 38 -16.61 -7.56 -2.99
N ARG A 39 -17.57 -7.77 -3.89
CA ARG A 39 -18.16 -9.10 -4.14
C ARG A 39 -17.15 -10.16 -4.59
N ILE A 40 -16.01 -9.74 -5.12
CA ILE A 40 -15.03 -10.64 -5.78
C ILE A 40 -13.69 -10.62 -5.02
N TRP A 41 -13.37 -9.54 -4.31
CA TRP A 41 -12.06 -9.31 -3.73
C TRP A 41 -12.14 -8.68 -2.36
N LEU A 42 -11.19 -9.04 -1.51
CA LEU A 42 -10.95 -8.45 -0.19
C LEU A 42 -9.57 -7.79 -0.22
N GLY A 43 -9.45 -6.60 0.37
CA GLY A 43 -8.18 -5.89 0.53
C GLY A 43 -8.03 -5.39 1.96
N CYS A 44 -6.82 -5.50 2.52
CA CYS A 44 -6.51 -4.94 3.83
C CYS A 44 -5.15 -4.22 3.79
N VAL A 45 -5.05 -3.08 4.46
CA VAL A 45 -3.84 -2.28 4.60
C VAL A 45 -3.55 -2.05 6.08
N PRO A 46 -2.43 -2.58 6.62
CA PRO A 46 -2.01 -2.26 7.97
C PRO A 46 -1.40 -0.85 8.02
N TYR A 47 -1.80 -0.06 9.01
CA TYR A 47 -1.24 1.25 9.31
C TYR A 47 -0.63 1.25 10.71
N VAL A 48 0.63 1.67 10.80
CA VAL A 48 1.35 1.76 12.07
C VAL A 48 0.85 2.98 12.84
N THR A 49 0.36 2.77 14.05
CA THR A 49 0.00 3.87 14.97
C THR A 49 1.26 4.30 15.73
N TRP A 50 1.61 5.58 15.65
CA TRP A 50 2.81 6.14 16.28
C TRP A 50 2.76 6.11 17.81
#